data_AF-A0A6L2PN20-F1
#
_entry.id   AF-A0A6L2PN20-F1
#
_cell.length_a   1.000
_cell.length_b   1.000
_cell.length_c   1.000
_cell.angle_alpha   90.00
_cell.angle_beta   90.00
_cell.angle_gamma   90.00
#
_symmetry.space_group_name_H-M   'P 1'
#
loop_
_entity.id
_entity.type
_entity.pdbx_description
1 polymer ?
#
loop_
_entity_poly.entity_id
_entity_poly.type
_entity_poly.pdbx_seq_one_letter_code
_entity_poly.pdbx_strand_id
1 'polypeptide(L)'
;KDVMFSELPLSAHEEREILSKLDSFNPLLILLNVGGMLPSLSTYSSRCKYNMYRVFSTVTFLSYIPLIVMQMMGIYKYSGNLMLVTVIIFQLAAYFDGMVNMAYFIYNRKRLLNTFYLLENKFTPFMKKVGITEKQTEIIGRNKKFESIISIVAMAAFLADMCTWCVLPSIVRYFAYLREEERVDDDDEIKEHFEYFILTMWLPEKATLFPYYEMLHIFQFLSVWGVVANYAAGKLIAVSLFYHLSNQFRILSTAIEDIDFLCNADPRKNENKLLEMVRLNSTTYNTKLSSTSLNRKDLRERKDSATKFSVTQTQNTGGQVDTSTDKPTTVFATDFVFVPTDEDCGGEITYLTHCIRYHQALLK
;
A
#
# COMPACT_ATOMS: atom_id res chain seq x y z
N LYS A 1 -31.86 -5.86 -25.66
CA LYS A 1 -31.55 -5.32 -24.30
C LYS A 1 -30.04 -5.32 -24.18
N ASP A 2 -29.40 -4.40 -24.91
CA ASP A 2 -27.98 -4.15 -24.76
C ASP A 2 -27.82 -3.43 -23.44
N VAL A 3 -27.36 -4.17 -22.43
CA VAL A 3 -26.90 -3.57 -21.19
C VAL A 3 -25.73 -2.71 -21.60
N MET A 4 -25.98 -1.42 -21.68
CA MET A 4 -25.00 -0.37 -21.92
C MET A 4 -23.88 -0.59 -20.90
N PHE A 5 -22.81 -1.28 -21.32
CA PHE A 5 -21.63 -1.50 -20.52
C PHE A 5 -20.97 -0.14 -20.38
N SER A 6 -21.38 0.56 -19.33
CA SER A 6 -20.75 1.81 -18.97
C SER A 6 -19.29 1.52 -18.68
N GLU A 7 -18.43 2.06 -19.54
CA GLU A 7 -16.99 2.00 -19.39
C GLU A 7 -16.59 2.52 -18.00
N LEU A 8 -15.63 1.83 -17.38
CA LEU A 8 -14.99 2.29 -16.15
C LEU A 8 -14.25 3.61 -16.46
N PRO A 9 -14.15 4.54 -15.48
CA PRO A 9 -13.31 5.72 -15.67
C PRO A 9 -11.88 5.27 -16.00
N LEU A 10 -11.24 5.93 -16.98
CA LEU A 10 -9.92 5.57 -17.50
C LEU A 10 -8.88 5.31 -16.38
N SER A 11 -8.94 6.10 -15.30
CA SER A 11 -8.04 5.96 -14.15
C SER A 11 -8.17 4.63 -13.41
N ALA A 12 -9.35 3.99 -13.41
CA ALA A 12 -9.56 2.72 -12.73
C ALA A 12 -8.91 1.54 -13.47
N HIS A 13 -8.76 1.64 -14.80
CA HIS A 13 -8.04 0.64 -15.59
C HIS A 13 -6.53 0.67 -15.32
N GLU A 14 -5.95 1.88 -15.26
CA GLU A 14 -4.54 2.09 -14.91
C GLU A 14 -4.22 1.59 -13.49
N GLU A 15 -5.05 1.94 -12.50
CA GLU A 15 -4.91 1.49 -11.10
C GLU A 15 -4.94 -0.05 -11.00
N ARG A 16 -5.80 -0.72 -11.79
CA ARG A 16 -5.88 -2.19 -11.84
C ARG A 16 -4.62 -2.83 -12.43
N GLU A 17 -4.09 -2.29 -13.51
CA GLU A 17 -2.88 -2.83 -14.13
C GLU A 17 -1.70 -2.76 -13.16
N ILE A 18 -1.55 -1.63 -12.46
CA ILE A 18 -0.53 -1.43 -11.43
C ILE A 18 -0.66 -2.47 -10.32
N LEU A 19 -1.88 -2.66 -9.78
CA LEU A 19 -2.15 -3.62 -8.70
C LEU A 19 -1.85 -5.07 -9.09
N SER A 20 -2.01 -5.44 -10.35
CA SER A 20 -1.71 -6.81 -10.80
C SER A 20 -0.21 -7.14 -10.83
N LYS A 21 0.65 -6.11 -10.72
CA LYS A 21 2.11 -6.23 -10.75
C LYS A 21 2.74 -6.09 -9.35
N LEU A 22 1.92 -6.01 -8.30
CA LEU A 22 2.33 -5.71 -6.92
C LEU A 22 2.32 -6.97 -6.04
N ASP A 23 3.21 -7.92 -6.32
CA ASP A 23 3.22 -9.22 -5.64
C ASP A 23 3.77 -9.12 -4.21
N SER A 24 4.80 -8.28 -3.98
CA SER A 24 5.41 -8.15 -2.64
C SER A 24 4.51 -7.42 -1.64
N PHE A 25 3.66 -6.52 -2.14
CA PHE A 25 2.77 -5.72 -1.30
C PHE A 25 1.40 -6.35 -1.05
N ASN A 26 1.12 -7.57 -1.55
CA ASN A 26 -0.21 -8.16 -1.48
C ASN A 26 -0.81 -8.21 -0.04
N PRO A 27 -0.08 -8.63 1.01
CA PRO A 27 -0.62 -8.60 2.38
C PRO A 27 -1.01 -7.19 2.86
N LEU A 28 -0.21 -6.19 2.49
CA LEU A 28 -0.46 -4.79 2.81
C LEU A 28 -1.70 -4.26 2.08
N LEU A 29 -1.86 -4.63 0.81
CA LEU A 29 -3.02 -4.27 0.00
C LEU A 29 -4.32 -4.86 0.56
N ILE A 30 -4.27 -6.07 1.13
CA ILE A 30 -5.41 -6.68 1.83
C ILE A 30 -5.79 -5.84 3.05
N LEU A 31 -4.82 -5.46 3.88
CA LEU A 31 -5.07 -4.65 5.08
C LEU A 31 -5.63 -3.27 4.74
N LEU A 32 -5.12 -2.62 3.69
CA LEU A 32 -5.64 -1.34 3.19
C LEU A 32 -7.06 -1.43 2.64
N ASN A 33 -7.41 -2.55 2.00
CA ASN A 33 -8.76 -2.81 1.52
C ASN A 33 -9.73 -3.02 2.69
N VAL A 34 -9.30 -3.78 3.71
CA VAL A 34 -10.09 -4.01 4.92
C VAL A 34 -10.33 -2.71 5.71
N GLY A 35 -9.35 -1.81 5.76
CA GLY A 35 -9.49 -0.47 6.37
C GLY A 35 -10.32 0.53 5.56
N GLY A 36 -10.70 0.20 4.32
CA GLY A 36 -11.44 1.13 3.47
C GLY A 36 -10.57 2.23 2.84
N MET A 37 -9.23 2.10 2.89
CA MET A 37 -8.28 3.05 2.31
C MET A 37 -8.04 2.80 0.82
N LEU A 38 -7.85 1.54 0.42
CA LEU A 38 -7.48 1.18 -0.96
C LEU A 38 -8.27 -0.03 -1.47
N PRO A 39 -9.06 0.10 -2.55
CA PRO A 39 -9.85 -1.01 -3.07
C PRO A 39 -8.97 -2.13 -3.62
N SER A 40 -9.40 -3.38 -3.43
CA SER A 40 -8.72 -4.56 -3.99
C SER A 40 -8.78 -4.62 -5.52
N LEU A 41 -7.91 -5.43 -6.13
CA LEU A 41 -7.91 -5.69 -7.58
C LEU A 41 -9.28 -6.19 -8.09
N SER A 42 -9.98 -7.01 -7.29
CA SER A 42 -11.30 -7.54 -7.65
C SER A 42 -12.38 -6.46 -7.59
N THR A 43 -12.19 -5.40 -6.83
CA THR A 43 -13.12 -4.26 -6.73
C THR A 43 -13.13 -3.45 -8.03
N TYR A 44 -11.99 -3.34 -8.73
CA TYR A 44 -11.89 -2.68 -10.03
C TYR A 44 -12.50 -3.48 -11.19
N SER A 45 -12.89 -4.74 -10.99
CA SER A 45 -13.51 -5.55 -12.05
C SER A 45 -14.91 -5.09 -12.44
N SER A 46 -15.61 -4.36 -11.56
CA SER A 46 -17.00 -3.95 -11.77
C SER A 46 -17.26 -2.57 -11.19
N ARG A 47 -17.96 -1.73 -11.96
CA ARG A 47 -18.38 -0.38 -11.53
C ARG A 47 -19.23 -0.41 -10.26
N CYS A 48 -20.08 -1.42 -10.10
CA CYS A 48 -20.93 -1.58 -8.92
C CYS A 48 -20.08 -1.81 -7.66
N LYS A 49 -19.11 -2.73 -7.72
CA LYS A 49 -18.20 -3.03 -6.60
C LYS A 49 -17.38 -1.81 -6.20
N TYR A 50 -16.84 -1.10 -7.19
CA TYR A 50 -16.12 0.15 -6.95
C TYR A 50 -16.99 1.22 -6.27
N ASN A 51 -18.24 1.38 -6.72
CA ASN A 51 -19.15 2.34 -6.10
C ASN A 51 -19.54 1.93 -4.67
N MET A 52 -19.82 0.64 -4.44
CA MET A 52 -20.07 0.11 -3.10
C MET A 52 -18.87 0.34 -2.17
N TYR A 53 -17.66 0.14 -2.66
CA TYR A 53 -16.44 0.40 -1.88
C TYR A 53 -16.28 1.89 -1.52
N ARG A 54 -16.59 2.80 -2.45
CA ARG A 54 -16.59 4.24 -2.17
C ARG A 54 -17.62 4.61 -1.10
N VAL A 55 -18.82 4.04 -1.17
CA VAL A 55 -19.86 4.24 -0.16
C VAL A 55 -19.38 3.69 1.18
N PHE A 56 -18.84 2.47 1.22
CA PHE A 56 -18.26 1.87 2.42
C PHE A 56 -17.19 2.78 3.06
N SER A 57 -16.18 3.19 2.30
CA SER A 57 -15.11 4.09 2.79
C SER A 57 -15.66 5.42 3.31
N THR A 58 -16.64 6.01 2.62
CA THR A 58 -17.29 7.26 3.05
C THR A 58 -18.09 7.08 4.34
N VAL A 59 -18.85 5.99 4.45
CA VAL A 59 -19.65 5.68 5.65
C VAL A 59 -18.73 5.40 6.84
N THR A 60 -17.64 4.64 6.66
CA THR A 60 -16.64 4.41 7.70
C THR A 60 -16.02 5.72 8.17
N PHE A 61 -15.64 6.61 7.25
CA PHE A 61 -15.10 7.93 7.63
C PHE A 61 -16.13 8.79 8.38
N LEU A 62 -17.37 8.84 7.90
CA LEU A 62 -18.45 9.61 8.54
C LEU A 62 -18.84 9.05 9.91
N SER A 63 -18.66 7.74 10.15
CA SER A 63 -18.95 7.09 11.44
C SER A 63 -18.11 7.62 12.60
N TYR A 64 -16.95 8.24 12.30
CA TYR A 64 -16.10 8.83 13.33
C TYR A 64 -16.66 10.12 13.94
N ILE A 65 -17.43 10.90 13.17
CA ILE A 65 -17.99 12.17 13.62
C ILE A 65 -18.87 12.00 14.87
N PRO A 66 -19.93 11.16 14.86
CA PRO A 66 -20.76 10.99 16.05
C PRO A 66 -19.98 10.45 17.25
N LEU A 67 -18.98 9.59 17.06
CA LEU A 67 -18.15 9.10 18.16
C LEU A 67 -17.32 10.21 18.81
N ILE A 68 -16.71 11.07 18.01
CA ILE A 68 -15.99 12.24 18.52
C ILE A 68 -16.96 13.13 19.32
N VAL A 69 -18.16 13.39 18.80
CA VAL A 69 -19.16 14.17 19.54
C VAL A 69 -19.52 13.51 20.87
N MET A 70 -19.78 12.19 20.89
CA MET A 70 -20.10 11.46 22.13
C MET A 70 -18.93 11.46 23.13
N GLN A 71 -17.68 11.38 22.65
CA GLN A 71 -16.50 11.48 23.51
C GLN A 71 -16.32 12.90 24.08
N MET A 72 -16.53 13.94 23.27
CA MET A 72 -16.49 15.33 23.74
C MET A 72 -17.57 15.61 24.78
N MET A 73 -18.79 15.09 24.57
CA MET A 73 -19.85 15.11 25.59
C MET A 73 -19.45 14.33 26.84
N GLY A 74 -18.75 13.20 26.69
CA GLY A 74 -18.20 12.42 27.79
C GLY A 74 -17.21 13.22 28.63
N ILE A 75 -16.28 13.94 28.01
CA ILE A 75 -15.34 14.81 28.73
C ILE A 75 -16.08 15.86 29.56
N TYR A 76 -17.13 16.47 28.99
CA TYR A 76 -17.94 17.47 29.71
C TYR A 76 -18.72 16.84 30.87
N LYS A 77 -19.38 15.70 30.65
CA LYS A 77 -20.19 15.03 31.67
C LYS A 77 -19.33 14.47 32.82
N TYR A 78 -18.16 13.93 32.50
CA TYR A 78 -17.27 13.26 33.44
C TYR A 78 -16.13 14.14 33.95
N SER A 79 -16.22 15.47 33.81
CA SER A 79 -15.15 16.40 34.17
C SER A 79 -14.69 16.30 35.63
N GLY A 80 -15.55 15.80 36.53
CA GLY A 80 -15.21 15.54 37.93
C GLY A 80 -14.37 14.27 38.16
N ASN A 81 -14.28 13.38 37.18
CA ASN A 81 -13.49 12.14 37.25
C ASN A 81 -12.31 12.20 36.27
N LEU A 82 -11.17 12.69 36.77
CA LEU A 82 -9.96 12.89 35.97
C LEU A 82 -9.46 11.60 35.29
N MET A 83 -9.63 10.44 35.93
CA MET A 83 -9.23 9.15 35.36
C MET A 83 -10.02 8.87 34.09
N LEU A 84 -11.36 8.95 34.14
CA LEU A 84 -12.22 8.72 32.98
C LEU A 84 -11.94 9.73 31.86
N VAL A 85 -11.83 11.02 32.21
CA VAL A 85 -11.51 12.07 31.22
C VAL A 85 -10.19 11.78 30.51
N THR A 86 -9.17 11.33 31.24
CA THR A 86 -7.86 10.99 30.66
C THR A 86 -8.00 9.82 29.68
N VAL A 87 -8.75 8.77 30.03
CA VAL A 87 -9.04 7.65 29.13
C VAL A 87 -9.74 8.12 27.86
N ILE A 88 -10.76 8.99 27.99
CA ILE A 88 -11.50 9.53 26.84
C ILE A 88 -10.57 10.36 25.94
N ILE A 89 -9.69 11.20 26.51
CA ILE A 89 -8.73 12.01 25.75
C ILE A 89 -7.76 11.12 24.96
N PHE A 90 -7.24 10.04 25.56
CA PHE A 90 -6.38 9.10 24.85
C PHE A 90 -7.11 8.38 23.71
N GLN A 91 -8.35 7.95 23.94
CA GLN A 91 -9.19 7.36 22.88
C GLN A 91 -9.43 8.37 21.75
N LEU A 92 -9.77 9.62 22.09
CA LEU A 92 -10.00 10.68 21.11
C LEU A 92 -8.75 10.98 20.26
N ALA A 93 -7.56 10.99 20.89
CA ALA A 93 -6.30 11.16 20.18
C ALA A 93 -6.03 10.03 19.18
N ALA A 94 -6.29 8.77 19.56
CA ALA A 94 -6.16 7.62 18.67
C ALA A 94 -7.15 7.68 17.49
N TYR A 95 -8.39 8.11 17.74
CA TYR A 95 -9.39 8.33 16.69
C TYR A 95 -8.96 9.43 15.73
N PHE A 96 -8.44 10.53 16.24
CA PHE A 96 -7.95 11.63 15.42
C PHE A 96 -6.78 11.20 14.52
N ASP A 97 -5.81 10.44 15.06
CA ASP A 97 -4.71 9.88 14.26
C ASP A 97 -5.25 8.93 13.17
N GLY A 98 -6.18 8.04 13.51
CA GLY A 98 -6.84 7.15 12.54
C GLY A 98 -7.57 7.91 11.44
N MET A 99 -8.29 8.98 11.78
CA MET A 99 -8.98 9.85 10.84
C MET A 99 -8.04 10.57 9.88
N VAL A 100 -6.97 11.17 10.42
CA VAL A 100 -5.96 11.88 9.60
C VAL A 100 -5.28 10.92 8.65
N ASN A 101 -4.90 9.72 9.13
CA ASN A 101 -4.33 8.68 8.27
C ASN A 101 -5.30 8.26 7.17
N MET A 102 -6.56 7.98 7.50
CA MET A 102 -7.58 7.60 6.52
C MET A 102 -7.80 8.69 5.47
N ALA A 103 -7.97 9.95 5.90
CA ALA A 103 -8.15 11.09 5.00
C ALA A 103 -6.94 11.28 4.07
N TYR A 104 -5.72 11.19 4.63
CA TYR A 104 -4.48 11.32 3.88
C TYR A 104 -4.37 10.24 2.79
N PHE A 105 -4.63 8.98 3.12
CA PHE A 105 -4.53 7.88 2.16
C PHE A 105 -5.64 7.88 1.12
N ILE A 106 -6.88 8.22 1.50
CA ILE A 106 -7.98 8.37 0.53
C ILE A 106 -7.66 9.47 -0.48
N TYR A 107 -7.16 10.62 -0.01
CA TYR A 107 -6.80 11.75 -0.87
C TYR A 107 -5.60 11.42 -1.78
N ASN A 108 -4.57 10.78 -1.24
CA ASN A 108 -3.32 10.49 -1.94
C ASN A 108 -3.25 9.08 -2.55
N ARG A 109 -4.37 8.37 -2.69
CA ARG A 109 -4.40 6.95 -3.13
C ARG A 109 -3.65 6.69 -4.44
N LYS A 110 -3.77 7.61 -5.41
CA LYS A 110 -3.11 7.51 -6.72
C LYS A 110 -1.60 7.63 -6.59
N ARG A 111 -1.16 8.60 -5.79
CA ARG A 111 0.26 8.82 -5.51
C ARG A 111 0.85 7.60 -4.80
N LEU A 112 0.15 7.05 -3.82
CA LEU A 112 0.57 5.84 -3.10
C LEU A 112 0.73 4.63 -4.05
N LEU A 113 -0.27 4.35 -4.88
CA LEU A 113 -0.21 3.28 -5.87
C LEU A 113 0.96 3.45 -6.84
N ASN A 114 1.18 4.67 -7.32
CA ASN A 114 2.31 4.96 -8.18
C ASN A 114 3.65 4.76 -7.44
N THR A 115 3.75 5.16 -6.17
CA THR A 115 4.95 4.90 -5.36
C THR A 115 5.24 3.40 -5.24
N PHE A 116 4.23 2.57 -4.95
CA PHE A 116 4.40 1.12 -4.92
C PHE A 116 4.82 0.56 -6.28
N TYR A 117 4.18 1.04 -7.36
CA TYR A 117 4.53 0.65 -8.72
C TYR A 117 5.98 0.96 -9.06
N LEU A 118 6.45 2.18 -8.74
CA LEU A 118 7.83 2.62 -8.99
C LEU A 118 8.84 1.79 -8.19
N LEU A 119 8.54 1.52 -6.91
CA LEU A 119 9.40 0.73 -6.03
C LEU A 119 9.58 -0.71 -6.53
N GLU A 120 8.50 -1.38 -6.93
CA GLU A 120 8.56 -2.80 -7.34
C GLU A 120 8.99 -2.97 -8.81
N ASN A 121 8.38 -2.21 -9.73
CA ASN A 121 8.51 -2.47 -11.17
C ASN A 121 9.64 -1.70 -11.86
N LYS A 122 9.96 -0.47 -11.42
CA LYS A 122 11.04 0.28 -12.07
C LYS A 122 12.40 -0.11 -11.51
N PHE A 123 12.54 -0.21 -10.20
CA PHE A 123 13.86 -0.45 -9.60
C PHE A 123 14.41 -1.87 -9.85
N THR A 124 13.57 -2.89 -9.70
CA THR A 124 14.01 -4.30 -9.79
C THR A 124 14.68 -4.67 -11.12
N PRO A 125 14.15 -4.28 -12.30
CA PRO A 125 14.79 -4.58 -13.58
C PRO A 125 16.12 -3.84 -13.79
N PHE A 126 16.26 -2.61 -13.27
CA PHE A 126 17.52 -1.86 -13.40
C PHE A 126 18.62 -2.50 -12.56
N MET A 127 18.33 -2.87 -11.32
CA MET A 127 19.34 -3.48 -10.46
C MET A 127 19.83 -4.82 -10.98
N LYS A 128 18.94 -5.66 -11.53
CA LYS A 128 19.31 -6.95 -12.16
C LYS A 128 20.34 -6.84 -13.28
N LYS A 129 20.58 -5.64 -13.83
CA LYS A 129 21.58 -5.41 -14.88
C LYS A 129 22.97 -5.06 -14.35
N VAL A 130 23.12 -4.79 -13.05
CA VAL A 130 24.36 -4.23 -12.49
C VAL A 130 24.87 -5.09 -11.34
N GLY A 131 26.17 -5.36 -11.30
CA GLY A 131 26.79 -6.19 -10.26
C GLY A 131 26.52 -7.69 -10.42
N ILE A 132 26.86 -8.46 -9.39
CA ILE A 132 26.74 -9.92 -9.42
C ILE A 132 25.28 -10.34 -9.16
N THR A 133 24.62 -10.88 -10.19
CA THR A 133 23.19 -11.28 -10.17
C THR A 133 22.84 -12.17 -8.97
N GLU A 134 23.72 -13.11 -8.58
CA GLU A 134 23.48 -14.02 -7.47
C GLU A 134 23.30 -13.28 -6.13
N LYS A 135 24.22 -12.38 -5.78
CA LYS A 135 24.15 -11.58 -4.55
C LYS A 135 22.84 -10.76 -4.49
N GLN A 136 22.46 -10.17 -5.62
CA GLN A 136 21.24 -9.37 -5.69
C GLN A 136 19.98 -10.21 -5.53
N THR A 137 19.92 -11.38 -6.17
CA THR A 137 18.78 -12.29 -6.02
C THR A 137 18.64 -12.80 -4.59
N GLU A 138 19.76 -13.00 -3.88
CA GLU A 138 19.74 -13.34 -2.46
C GLU A 138 19.18 -12.19 -1.62
N ILE A 139 19.65 -10.96 -1.85
CA ILE A 139 19.16 -9.75 -1.15
C ILE A 139 17.65 -9.56 -1.36
N ILE A 140 17.17 -9.68 -2.60
CA ILE A 140 15.75 -9.56 -2.95
C ILE A 140 14.94 -10.71 -2.34
N GLY A 141 15.46 -11.94 -2.36
CA GLY A 141 14.81 -13.10 -1.75
C GLY A 141 14.66 -12.96 -0.23
N ARG A 142 15.69 -12.45 0.45
CA ARG A 142 15.67 -12.17 1.89
C ARG A 142 14.67 -11.07 2.23
N ASN A 143 14.61 -10.03 1.39
CA ASN A 143 13.65 -8.93 1.51
C ASN A 143 12.20 -9.44 1.48
N LYS A 144 11.85 -10.25 0.46
CA LYS A 144 10.50 -10.80 0.32
C LYS A 144 10.08 -11.67 1.52
N LYS A 145 11.00 -12.46 2.07
CA LYS A 145 10.74 -13.25 3.29
C LYS A 145 10.48 -12.35 4.50
N PHE A 146 11.29 -11.31 4.68
CA PHE A 146 11.11 -10.37 5.78
C PHE A 146 9.77 -9.61 5.68
N GLU A 147 9.40 -9.14 4.49
CA GLU A 147 8.12 -8.48 4.24
C GLU A 147 6.91 -9.37 4.54
N SER A 148 7.00 -10.65 4.18
CA SER A 148 5.98 -11.62 4.55
C SER A 148 5.89 -11.80 6.07
N ILE A 149 7.03 -11.90 6.76
CA ILE A 149 7.06 -12.08 8.22
C ILE A 149 6.49 -10.85 8.93
N ILE A 150 6.93 -9.65 8.58
CA ILE A 150 6.45 -8.42 9.23
C ILE A 150 4.96 -8.20 9.00
N SER A 151 4.45 -8.55 7.81
CA SER A 151 3.01 -8.48 7.52
C SER A 151 2.20 -9.47 8.35
N ILE A 152 2.71 -10.71 8.52
CA ILE A 152 2.06 -11.73 9.38
C ILE A 152 2.04 -11.26 10.83
N VAL A 153 3.17 -10.74 11.34
CA VAL A 153 3.27 -10.22 12.71
C VAL A 153 2.32 -9.04 12.91
N ALA A 154 2.27 -8.10 11.97
CA ALA A 154 1.35 -6.96 12.02
C ALA A 154 -0.12 -7.40 11.99
N MET A 155 -0.47 -8.38 11.16
CA MET A 155 -1.83 -8.93 11.10
C MET A 155 -2.22 -9.66 12.39
N ALA A 156 -1.28 -10.41 13.00
CA ALA A 156 -1.51 -11.07 14.28
C ALA A 156 -1.68 -10.06 15.42
N ALA A 157 -0.87 -9.00 15.46
CA ALA A 157 -1.01 -7.91 16.41
C ALA A 157 -2.35 -7.18 16.25
N PHE A 158 -2.72 -6.86 15.00
CA PHE A 158 -4.04 -6.31 14.67
C PHE A 158 -5.19 -7.18 15.20
N LEU A 159 -5.14 -8.49 14.97
CA LEU A 159 -6.17 -9.41 15.43
C LEU A 159 -6.22 -9.49 16.96
N ALA A 160 -5.06 -9.51 17.63
CA ALA A 160 -4.98 -9.51 19.09
C ALA A 160 -5.56 -8.22 19.69
N ASP A 161 -5.27 -7.07 19.10
CA ASP A 161 -5.82 -5.78 19.51
C ASP A 161 -7.35 -5.77 19.32
N MET A 162 -7.84 -6.23 18.16
CA MET A 162 -9.27 -6.36 17.91
C MET A 162 -9.97 -7.27 18.93
N CYS A 163 -9.40 -8.43 19.25
CA CYS A 163 -9.94 -9.32 20.26
C CYS A 163 -9.96 -8.65 21.65
N THR A 164 -8.88 -7.98 22.02
CA THR A 164 -8.74 -7.32 23.33
C THR A 164 -9.76 -6.20 23.50
N TRP A 165 -9.92 -5.35 22.49
CA TRP A 165 -10.80 -4.17 22.59
C TRP A 165 -12.26 -4.47 22.31
N CYS A 166 -12.57 -5.43 21.43
CA CYS A 166 -13.95 -5.67 21.00
C CYS A 166 -14.59 -6.90 21.64
N VAL A 167 -13.83 -7.97 21.86
CA VAL A 167 -14.39 -9.23 22.36
C VAL A 167 -14.36 -9.26 23.88
N LEU A 168 -13.32 -8.70 24.52
CA LEU A 168 -13.21 -8.70 25.97
C LEU A 168 -14.39 -7.97 26.67
N PRO A 169 -14.82 -6.75 26.26
CA PRO A 169 -15.96 -6.09 26.90
C PRO A 169 -17.26 -6.88 26.76
N SER A 170 -17.48 -7.54 25.62
CA SER A 170 -18.61 -8.44 25.41
C SER A 170 -18.59 -9.64 26.36
N ILE A 171 -17.42 -10.26 26.55
CA ILE A 171 -17.24 -11.39 27.49
C ILE A 171 -17.49 -10.93 28.93
N VAL A 172 -16.92 -9.80 29.33
CA VAL A 172 -17.10 -9.23 30.68
C VAL A 172 -18.58 -8.95 30.96
N ARG A 173 -19.30 -8.35 30.00
CA ARG A 173 -20.75 -8.15 30.11
C ARG A 173 -21.50 -9.47 30.21
N TYR A 174 -21.16 -10.46 29.39
CA TYR A 174 -21.83 -11.76 29.40
C TYR A 174 -21.68 -12.46 30.76
N PHE A 175 -20.49 -12.41 31.37
CA PHE A 175 -20.28 -12.94 32.72
C PHE A 175 -21.01 -12.15 33.80
N ALA A 176 -21.12 -10.82 33.65
CA ALA A 176 -21.92 -10.00 34.57
C ALA A 176 -23.41 -10.35 34.49
N TYR A 177 -23.94 -10.51 33.28
CA TYR A 177 -25.33 -10.92 33.05
C TYR A 177 -25.66 -12.27 33.72
N LEU A 178 -24.78 -13.27 33.56
CA LEU A 178 -24.95 -14.58 34.21
C LEU A 178 -24.93 -14.50 35.73
N ARG A 179 -24.24 -13.51 36.32
CA ARG A 179 -24.15 -13.32 37.77
C ARG A 179 -25.33 -12.52 38.32
N GLU A 180 -25.85 -11.56 37.56
CA GLU A 180 -27.00 -10.73 37.94
C GLU A 180 -28.31 -11.51 37.88
N GLU A 181 -28.47 -12.46 36.96
CA GLU A 181 -29.61 -13.39 36.93
C GLU A 181 -29.72 -14.22 38.24
N GLU A 182 -28.63 -14.32 39.00
CA GLU A 182 -28.54 -14.99 40.30
C GLU A 182 -28.81 -14.05 41.50
N ARG A 183 -28.88 -12.73 41.29
CA ARG A 183 -29.06 -11.69 42.33
C ARG A 183 -30.27 -10.81 42.00
N VAL A 184 -31.45 -11.28 42.38
CA VAL A 184 -32.74 -10.60 42.11
C VAL A 184 -33.07 -9.46 43.09
N ASP A 185 -32.29 -9.27 44.17
CA ASP A 185 -32.66 -8.32 45.22
C ASP A 185 -31.72 -7.10 45.31
N ASP A 186 -32.39 -5.94 45.41
CA ASP A 186 -31.99 -4.64 45.96
C ASP A 186 -31.20 -3.64 45.09
N ASP A 187 -31.96 -2.76 44.44
CA ASP A 187 -32.00 -1.28 44.62
C ASP A 187 -30.70 -0.45 44.70
N ASP A 188 -29.57 -0.94 44.18
CA ASP A 188 -28.32 -0.17 44.19
C ASP A 188 -28.16 0.70 42.92
N GLU A 189 -27.86 1.98 43.19
CA GLU A 189 -27.46 3.06 42.29
C GLU A 189 -26.96 2.59 40.90
N ILE A 190 -27.46 3.23 39.84
CA ILE A 190 -26.99 3.11 38.46
C ILE A 190 -25.48 3.41 38.41
N LYS A 191 -24.65 2.41 38.72
CA LYS A 191 -23.21 2.48 38.50
C LYS A 191 -23.03 2.50 37.00
N GLU A 192 -22.34 3.51 36.50
CA GLU A 192 -22.04 3.60 35.08
C GLU A 192 -21.10 2.45 34.69
N HIS A 193 -21.64 1.38 34.13
CA HIS A 193 -20.89 0.20 33.72
C HIS A 193 -20.14 0.42 32.39
N PHE A 194 -19.15 1.30 32.40
CA PHE A 194 -18.30 1.56 31.22
C PHE A 194 -17.53 0.33 30.74
N GLU A 195 -17.29 -0.64 31.62
CA GLU A 195 -16.56 -1.88 31.35
C GLU A 195 -17.20 -2.76 30.27
N TYR A 196 -18.50 -2.54 29.97
CA TYR A 196 -19.25 -3.31 28.97
C TYR A 196 -19.16 -2.75 27.56
N PHE A 197 -18.61 -1.54 27.41
CA PHE A 197 -18.51 -0.85 26.14
C PHE A 197 -17.08 -0.84 25.63
N ILE A 198 -16.92 -0.83 24.31
CA ILE A 198 -15.60 -0.83 23.65
C ILE A 198 -14.91 0.52 23.87
N LEU A 199 -15.70 1.59 23.95
CA LEU A 199 -15.22 2.96 24.09
C LEU A 199 -15.87 3.63 25.29
N THR A 200 -15.07 4.42 26.00
CA THR A 200 -15.54 5.27 27.09
C THR A 200 -16.06 6.55 26.47
N MET A 201 -17.37 6.78 26.53
CA MET A 201 -18.00 7.98 25.97
C MET A 201 -19.27 8.30 26.77
N TRP A 202 -19.87 9.46 26.49
CA TRP A 202 -21.21 9.72 27.00
C TRP A 202 -22.21 8.76 26.35
N LEU A 203 -23.02 8.10 27.17
CA LEU A 203 -24.04 7.16 26.75
C LEU A 203 -25.42 7.66 27.17
N PRO A 204 -26.47 7.44 26.36
CA PRO A 204 -27.82 7.80 26.73
C PRO A 204 -28.31 6.97 27.92
N GLU A 205 -29.27 7.51 28.68
CA GLU A 205 -29.97 6.75 29.72
C GLU A 205 -30.55 5.48 29.09
N LYS A 206 -30.34 4.33 29.76
CA LYS A 206 -30.74 2.98 29.29
C LYS A 206 -29.87 2.38 28.17
N ALA A 207 -28.67 2.91 27.89
CA ALA A 207 -27.74 2.31 26.93
C ALA A 207 -27.35 0.85 27.23
N THR A 208 -27.48 0.40 28.49
CA THR A 208 -27.19 -0.98 28.90
C THR A 208 -28.32 -1.95 28.56
N LEU A 209 -29.55 -1.47 28.34
CA LEU A 209 -30.72 -2.28 28.07
C LEU A 209 -30.77 -2.76 26.61
N PHE A 210 -31.36 -3.94 26.42
CA PHE A 210 -31.69 -4.45 25.09
C PHE A 210 -32.80 -3.59 24.45
N PRO A 211 -32.74 -3.24 23.15
CA PRO A 211 -31.74 -3.58 22.13
C PRO A 211 -30.63 -2.51 21.94
N TYR A 212 -30.63 -1.48 22.77
CA TYR A 212 -29.76 -0.31 22.58
C TYR A 212 -28.29 -0.67 22.75
N TYR A 213 -27.98 -1.54 23.71
CA TYR A 213 -26.62 -2.01 23.92
C TYR A 213 -26.04 -2.66 22.67
N GLU A 214 -26.76 -3.59 22.05
CA GLU A 214 -26.28 -4.36 20.91
C GLU A 214 -26.02 -3.45 19.71
N MET A 215 -26.93 -2.48 19.47
CA MET A 215 -26.75 -1.48 18.42
C MET A 215 -25.52 -0.60 18.68
N LEU A 216 -25.36 -0.10 19.90
CA LEU A 216 -24.20 0.71 20.29
C LEU A 216 -22.90 -0.10 20.21
N HIS A 217 -22.91 -1.36 20.63
CA HIS A 217 -21.75 -2.24 20.59
C HIS A 217 -21.32 -2.54 19.16
N ILE A 218 -22.26 -2.88 18.27
CA ILE A 218 -21.97 -3.08 16.83
C ILE A 218 -21.42 -1.79 16.21
N PHE A 219 -22.02 -0.64 16.55
CA PHE A 219 -21.56 0.65 16.05
C PHE A 219 -20.13 0.98 16.51
N GLN A 220 -19.84 0.81 17.80
CA GLN A 220 -18.50 0.99 18.36
C GLN A 220 -17.51 -0.01 17.76
N PHE A 221 -17.92 -1.27 17.57
CA PHE A 221 -17.11 -2.32 16.96
C PHE A 221 -16.64 -1.93 15.56
N LEU A 222 -17.57 -1.54 14.69
CA LEU A 222 -17.26 -1.15 13.32
C LEU A 222 -16.34 0.08 13.26
N SER A 223 -16.51 0.99 14.22
CA SER A 223 -15.70 2.20 14.28
C SER A 223 -14.29 1.93 14.77
N VAL A 224 -14.13 1.16 15.85
CA VAL A 224 -12.81 0.72 16.34
C VAL A 224 -12.10 -0.14 15.31
N TRP A 225 -12.82 -1.04 14.63
CA TRP A 225 -12.29 -1.79 13.49
C TRP A 225 -11.67 -0.85 12.45
N GLY A 226 -12.41 0.18 12.04
CA GLY A 226 -11.91 1.18 11.10
C GLY A 226 -10.63 1.85 11.60
N VAL A 227 -10.62 2.38 12.83
CA VAL A 227 -9.46 3.09 13.40
C VAL A 227 -8.24 2.18 13.50
N VAL A 228 -8.39 0.99 14.08
CA VAL A 228 -7.29 0.05 14.31
C VAL A 228 -6.76 -0.47 12.96
N ALA A 229 -7.63 -0.78 12.00
CA ALA A 229 -7.21 -1.21 10.66
C ALA A 229 -6.46 -0.10 9.93
N ASN A 230 -6.94 1.14 10.02
CA ASN A 230 -6.32 2.32 9.41
C ASN A 230 -4.96 2.62 10.03
N TYR A 231 -4.84 2.53 11.36
CA TYR A 231 -3.59 2.70 12.08
C TYR A 231 -2.57 1.63 11.69
N ALA A 232 -2.97 0.35 11.76
CA ALA A 232 -2.11 -0.78 11.40
C ALA A 232 -1.64 -0.70 9.95
N ALA A 233 -2.56 -0.42 9.02
CA ALA A 233 -2.25 -0.27 7.60
C ALA A 233 -1.29 0.89 7.35
N GLY A 234 -1.56 2.06 7.93
CA GLY A 234 -0.73 3.26 7.75
C GLY A 234 0.71 3.06 8.25
N LYS A 235 0.88 2.48 9.43
CA LYS A 235 2.22 2.19 9.98
C LYS A 235 2.93 1.10 9.16
N LEU A 236 2.22 0.05 8.74
CA LEU A 236 2.81 -1.02 7.93
C LEU A 236 3.25 -0.52 6.56
N ILE A 237 2.49 0.39 5.92
CA ILE A 237 2.92 1.08 4.70
C ILE A 237 4.25 1.78 4.95
N ALA A 238 4.31 2.64 5.98
CA ALA A 238 5.50 3.44 6.25
C ALA A 238 6.74 2.55 6.46
N VAL A 239 6.61 1.52 7.30
CA VAL A 239 7.70 0.58 7.57
C VAL A 239 8.11 -0.18 6.30
N SER A 240 7.15 -0.66 5.51
CA SER A 240 7.42 -1.35 4.26
C SER A 240 8.14 -0.44 3.25
N LEU A 241 7.71 0.81 3.10
CA LEU A 241 8.37 1.79 2.23
C LEU A 241 9.82 2.07 2.66
N PHE A 242 10.05 2.31 3.96
CA PHE A 242 11.40 2.52 4.49
C PHE A 242 12.28 1.29 4.33
N TYR A 243 11.71 0.10 4.52
CA TYR A 243 12.44 -1.15 4.36
C TYR A 243 12.83 -1.40 2.90
N HIS A 244 11.89 -1.21 1.96
CA HIS A 244 12.18 -1.28 0.54
C HIS A 244 13.27 -0.28 0.16
N LEU A 245 13.14 0.98 0.57
CA LEU A 245 14.13 2.02 0.28
C LEU A 245 15.52 1.67 0.82
N SER A 246 15.60 1.19 2.07
CA SER A 246 16.85 0.71 2.67
C SER A 246 17.49 -0.42 1.85
N ASN A 247 16.67 -1.37 1.38
CA ASN A 247 17.17 -2.44 0.51
C ASN A 247 17.63 -1.92 -0.85
N GLN A 248 16.96 -0.93 -1.43
CA GLN A 248 17.41 -0.30 -2.67
C GLN A 248 18.81 0.32 -2.49
N PHE A 249 19.03 1.05 -1.40
CA PHE A 249 20.35 1.60 -1.08
C PHE A 249 21.40 0.53 -0.83
N ARG A 250 21.03 -0.58 -0.16
CA ARG A 250 21.95 -1.70 0.05
C ARG A 250 22.39 -2.33 -1.28
N ILE A 251 21.45 -2.59 -2.19
CA ILE A 251 21.79 -3.16 -3.50
C ILE A 251 22.67 -2.17 -4.28
N LEU A 252 22.38 -0.87 -4.21
CA LEU A 252 23.21 0.16 -4.84
C LEU A 252 24.63 0.18 -4.27
N SER A 253 24.78 0.11 -2.94
CA SER A 253 26.10 0.06 -2.28
C SER A 253 26.90 -1.16 -2.74
N THR A 254 26.29 -2.35 -2.75
CA THR A 254 26.94 -3.58 -3.23
C THR A 254 27.32 -3.50 -4.70
N ALA A 255 26.49 -2.86 -5.53
CA ALA A 255 26.83 -2.62 -6.94
C ALA A 255 28.05 -1.71 -7.10
N ILE A 256 28.18 -0.66 -6.29
CA ILE A 256 29.35 0.24 -6.29
C ILE A 256 30.61 -0.52 -5.84
N GLU A 257 30.52 -1.35 -4.81
CA GLU A 257 31.62 -2.21 -4.34
C GLU A 257 32.06 -3.21 -5.42
N ASP A 258 31.11 -3.82 -6.14
CA ASP A 258 31.41 -4.73 -7.24
C ASP A 258 32.12 -3.99 -8.40
N ILE A 259 31.74 -2.74 -8.72
CA ILE A 259 32.42 -1.91 -9.74
C ILE A 259 33.84 -1.54 -9.30
N ASP A 260 34.02 -1.11 -8.05
CA ASP A 260 35.35 -0.77 -7.50
C ASP A 260 36.27 -2.00 -7.50
N PHE A 261 35.75 -3.18 -7.15
CA PHE A 261 36.49 -4.43 -7.23
C PHE A 261 36.92 -4.77 -8.68
N LEU A 262 36.05 -4.52 -9.66
CA LEU A 262 36.37 -4.73 -11.08
C LEU A 262 37.40 -3.74 -11.61
N CYS A 263 37.34 -2.48 -11.17
CA CYS A 263 38.29 -1.43 -11.57
C CYS A 263 39.69 -1.64 -10.95
N ASN A 264 39.75 -2.08 -9.69
CA ASN A 264 41.02 -2.30 -8.97
C ASN A 264 41.64 -3.68 -9.20
N ALA A 265 40.89 -4.60 -9.83
CA ALA A 265 41.37 -5.93 -10.19
C ALA A 265 42.47 -5.85 -11.26
N ASP A 266 43.70 -6.24 -10.92
CA ASP A 266 44.80 -6.37 -11.88
C ASP A 266 44.38 -7.31 -13.04
N PRO A 267 44.31 -6.81 -14.30
CA PRO A 267 43.77 -7.56 -15.42
C PRO A 267 44.51 -8.89 -15.67
N ARG A 268 45.78 -9.01 -15.25
CA ARG A 268 46.56 -10.25 -15.43
C ARG A 268 46.23 -11.37 -14.44
N LYS A 269 45.64 -11.05 -13.28
CA LYS A 269 45.31 -12.05 -12.25
C LYS A 269 43.85 -12.50 -12.31
N ASN A 270 42.97 -11.70 -12.90
CA ASN A 270 41.52 -11.89 -12.83
C ASN A 270 40.84 -12.25 -14.16
N GLU A 271 41.58 -12.46 -15.24
CA GLU A 271 41.03 -12.82 -16.56
C GLU A 271 40.10 -14.06 -16.47
N ASN A 272 40.50 -15.09 -15.72
CA ASN A 272 39.67 -16.28 -15.49
C ASN A 272 38.36 -15.97 -14.74
N LYS A 273 38.39 -15.05 -13.77
CA LYS A 273 37.23 -14.69 -12.94
C LYS A 273 36.26 -13.79 -13.69
N LEU A 274 36.78 -12.90 -14.54
CA LEU A 274 36.00 -12.07 -15.45
C LEU A 274 35.29 -12.92 -16.49
N LEU A 275 36.00 -13.90 -17.08
CA LEU A 275 35.44 -14.85 -18.04
C LEU A 275 34.31 -15.68 -17.41
N GLU A 276 34.47 -16.09 -16.15
CA GLU A 276 33.42 -16.81 -15.41
C GLU A 276 32.18 -15.94 -15.18
N MET A 277 32.36 -14.67 -14.80
CA MET A 277 31.25 -13.71 -14.64
C MET A 277 30.52 -13.43 -15.96
N VAL A 278 31.25 -13.21 -17.06
CA VAL A 278 30.67 -13.00 -18.39
C VAL A 278 29.92 -14.25 -18.86
N ARG A 279 30.48 -15.44 -18.60
CA ARG A 279 29.85 -16.71 -18.96
C ARG A 279 28.54 -16.94 -18.20
N LEU A 280 28.50 -16.65 -16.89
CA LEU A 280 27.29 -16.74 -16.06
C LEU A 280 26.18 -15.78 -16.50
N ASN A 281 26.53 -14.57 -16.94
CA ASN A 281 25.55 -13.62 -17.47
C ASN A 281 25.00 -14.06 -18.84
N SER A 282 25.84 -14.66 -19.70
CA SER A 282 25.41 -15.13 -21.03
C SER A 282 24.50 -16.36 -21.02
N THR A 283 24.69 -17.31 -20.09
CA THR A 283 23.83 -18.50 -19.96
C THR A 283 22.44 -18.16 -19.43
N THR A 284 22.32 -17.12 -18.60
CA THR A 284 21.03 -16.68 -18.06
C THR A 284 20.11 -16.10 -19.14
N TYR A 285 20.66 -15.44 -20.17
CA TYR A 285 19.88 -14.91 -21.30
C TYR A 285 19.44 -15.99 -22.31
N ASN A 286 20.27 -17.00 -22.57
CA ASN A 286 19.98 -18.01 -23.59
C ASN A 286 18.96 -19.07 -23.13
N THR A 287 18.81 -19.30 -21.84
CA THR A 287 17.91 -20.35 -21.32
C THR A 287 16.42 -19.97 -21.44
N LYS A 288 16.09 -18.68 -21.56
CA LYS A 288 14.70 -18.21 -21.71
C LYS A 288 14.22 -18.10 -23.16
N LEU A 289 15.11 -18.24 -24.15
CA LEU A 289 14.76 -18.15 -25.58
C LEU A 289 14.55 -19.53 -26.23
N SER A 290 14.95 -20.63 -25.58
CA SER A 290 14.98 -21.97 -26.19
C SER A 290 13.75 -22.87 -25.90
N SER A 291 12.77 -22.42 -25.10
CA SER A 291 11.58 -23.24 -24.76
C SER A 291 10.27 -22.82 -25.44
N THR A 292 10.30 -21.83 -26.34
CA THR A 292 9.15 -21.59 -27.23
C THR A 292 9.41 -22.30 -28.55
N SER A 293 9.13 -23.60 -28.61
CA SER A 293 9.06 -24.36 -29.86
C SER A 293 7.89 -23.83 -30.68
N LEU A 294 8.13 -22.72 -31.38
CA LEU A 294 7.24 -22.18 -32.38
C LEU A 294 7.09 -23.21 -33.49
N ASN A 295 5.87 -23.71 -33.61
CA ASN A 295 5.43 -24.65 -34.63
C ASN A 295 5.70 -24.03 -36.01
N ARG A 296 6.68 -24.58 -36.73
CA ARG A 296 7.32 -24.04 -37.94
C ARG A 296 6.44 -24.12 -39.20
N LYS A 297 5.11 -24.09 -39.08
CA LYS A 297 4.19 -24.34 -40.20
C LYS A 297 3.39 -23.14 -40.72
N ASP A 298 3.38 -21.98 -40.05
CA ASP A 298 2.57 -20.83 -40.51
C ASP A 298 3.36 -19.69 -41.18
N LEU A 299 4.67 -19.83 -41.42
CA LEU A 299 5.47 -18.77 -42.04
C LEU A 299 5.60 -18.92 -43.57
N ARG A 300 4.48 -19.04 -44.29
CA ARG A 300 4.51 -19.00 -45.77
C ARG A 300 3.36 -18.28 -46.48
N GLU A 301 2.58 -17.46 -45.79
CA GLU A 301 1.56 -16.60 -46.44
C GLU A 301 1.48 -15.22 -45.78
N ARG A 302 2.51 -14.39 -45.96
CA ARG A 302 2.38 -12.91 -45.84
C ARG A 302 3.59 -12.19 -46.43
N LYS A 303 3.86 -12.44 -47.71
CA LYS A 303 4.46 -11.41 -48.58
C LYS A 303 3.30 -10.66 -49.21
N ASP A 304 3.44 -9.34 -49.34
CA ASP A 304 2.48 -8.40 -49.95
C ASP A 304 1.49 -7.74 -48.99
N SER A 305 2.00 -6.84 -48.15
CA SER A 305 1.26 -5.62 -47.73
C SER A 305 2.25 -4.59 -47.18
N ALA A 306 2.84 -3.82 -48.09
CA ALA A 306 3.61 -2.62 -47.78
C ALA A 306 2.63 -1.48 -47.45
N THR A 307 2.33 -1.29 -46.17
CA THR A 307 1.57 -0.12 -45.69
C THR A 307 2.58 0.91 -45.17
N LYS A 308 2.83 1.93 -45.98
CA LYS A 308 3.57 3.14 -45.56
C LYS A 308 2.76 3.87 -44.50
N PHE A 309 3.30 3.97 -43.29
CA PHE A 309 2.75 4.81 -42.22
C PHE A 309 3.57 6.11 -42.19
N SER A 310 3.06 7.18 -42.80
CA SER A 310 3.61 8.54 -42.61
C SER A 310 2.82 9.22 -41.50
N VAL A 311 3.50 9.59 -40.42
CA VAL A 311 2.93 10.44 -39.37
C VAL A 311 3.01 11.89 -39.84
N THR A 312 1.85 12.47 -40.16
CA THR A 312 1.71 13.89 -40.46
C THR A 312 1.67 14.67 -39.15
N GLN A 313 2.68 15.50 -38.92
CA GLN A 313 2.75 16.42 -37.79
C GLN A 313 1.92 17.67 -38.14
N THR A 314 0.74 17.81 -37.54
CA THR A 314 -0.04 19.06 -37.59
C THR A 314 0.58 20.10 -36.67
N GLN A 315 1.24 21.10 -37.26
CA GLN A 315 1.42 22.41 -36.64
C GLN A 315 0.04 23.05 -36.49
N ASN A 316 -0.35 23.37 -35.26
CA ASN A 316 -1.44 24.30 -35.01
C ASN A 316 -0.93 25.44 -34.14
N THR A 317 -0.97 26.61 -34.74
CA THR A 317 -0.61 27.93 -34.24
C THR A 317 -1.81 28.55 -33.51
N GLY A 318 -1.54 29.19 -32.36
CA GLY A 318 -2.29 30.34 -31.87
C GLY A 318 -3.50 30.08 -30.96
N GLY A 319 -3.49 30.70 -29.77
CA GLY A 319 -4.70 30.85 -28.95
C GLY A 319 -4.45 30.95 -27.45
N GLN A 320 -3.97 32.12 -27.02
CA GLN A 320 -3.79 32.56 -25.62
C GLN A 320 -5.15 32.81 -24.93
N VAL A 321 -5.41 32.18 -23.77
CA VAL A 321 -6.15 32.78 -22.63
C VAL A 321 -5.70 32.08 -21.33
N ASP A 322 -5.16 32.87 -20.40
CA ASP A 322 -4.73 32.47 -19.07
C ASP A 322 -5.90 32.17 -18.14
N THR A 323 -5.88 31.00 -17.48
CA THR A 323 -6.47 30.82 -16.15
C THR A 323 -5.63 29.79 -15.39
N SER A 324 -4.96 30.27 -14.35
CA SER A 324 -4.13 29.49 -13.44
C SER A 324 -4.94 28.36 -12.80
N THR A 325 -4.69 27.14 -13.25
CA THR A 325 -5.08 25.91 -12.57
C THR A 325 -3.78 25.14 -12.33
N ASP A 326 -3.51 24.78 -11.07
CA ASP A 326 -2.36 23.97 -10.65
C ASP A 326 -2.24 22.74 -11.56
N LYS A 327 -1.31 22.80 -12.52
CA LYS A 327 -0.99 21.67 -13.38
C LYS A 327 -0.28 20.65 -12.49
N PRO A 328 -0.75 19.39 -12.46
CA PRO A 328 0.01 18.33 -11.81
C PRO A 328 1.39 18.27 -12.47
N THR A 329 2.43 18.36 -11.66
CA THR A 329 3.82 18.22 -12.10
C THR A 329 3.94 16.89 -12.84
N THR A 330 3.94 16.95 -14.17
CA THR A 330 4.28 15.82 -15.03
C THR A 330 5.75 15.53 -14.81
N VAL A 331 6.05 14.68 -13.83
CA VAL A 331 7.38 14.15 -13.58
C VAL A 331 7.77 13.34 -14.82
N PHE A 332 8.56 13.97 -15.69
CA PHE A 332 9.29 13.44 -16.85
C PHE A 332 9.12 11.93 -17.10
N ALA A 333 8.08 11.57 -17.84
CA ALA A 333 8.04 10.34 -18.63
C ALA A 333 8.68 10.64 -19.99
N THR A 334 9.96 10.99 -19.99
CA THR A 334 10.76 10.90 -21.22
C THR A 334 11.18 9.44 -21.32
N ASP A 335 10.57 8.71 -22.25
CA ASP A 335 11.00 7.38 -22.66
C ASP A 335 12.43 7.47 -23.22
N PHE A 336 13.43 7.38 -22.34
CA PHE A 336 14.83 7.34 -22.71
C PHE A 336 15.14 5.94 -23.26
N VAL A 337 15.05 5.81 -24.58
CA VAL A 337 15.51 4.63 -25.32
C VAL A 337 17.03 4.62 -25.29
N PHE A 338 17.59 3.57 -24.70
CA PHE A 338 19.02 3.36 -24.59
C PHE A 338 19.55 2.76 -25.90
N VAL A 339 20.42 3.47 -26.61
CA VAL A 339 21.24 2.93 -27.70
C VAL A 339 22.65 2.76 -27.13
N PRO A 340 23.12 1.53 -26.88
CA PRO A 340 24.49 1.33 -26.45
C PRO A 340 25.41 1.58 -27.65
N THR A 341 26.31 2.55 -27.52
CA THR A 341 27.50 2.64 -28.37
C THR A 341 28.61 1.86 -27.69
N ASP A 342 29.09 0.81 -28.35
CA ASP A 342 30.27 0.04 -27.96
C ASP A 342 31.49 0.98 -27.90
N GLU A 343 32.37 0.75 -26.93
CA GLU A 343 33.61 1.49 -26.65
C GLU A 343 33.47 2.81 -25.87
N ASP A 344 33.07 2.76 -24.60
CA ASP A 344 33.72 3.64 -23.62
C ASP A 344 33.53 3.16 -22.17
N CYS A 345 34.58 3.34 -21.37
CA CYS A 345 34.55 3.20 -19.90
C CYS A 345 33.56 4.20 -19.24
N GLY A 346 32.93 5.08 -20.04
CA GLY A 346 31.89 6.02 -19.63
C GLY A 346 30.50 5.41 -19.37
N GLY A 347 30.25 4.16 -19.77
CA GLY A 347 28.95 3.50 -19.54
C GLY A 347 28.59 3.38 -18.05
N GLU A 348 29.58 3.07 -17.21
CA GLU A 348 29.41 2.87 -15.77
C GLU A 348 29.21 4.20 -15.02
N ILE A 349 29.93 5.26 -15.41
CA ILE A 349 29.78 6.62 -14.83
C ILE A 349 28.43 7.22 -15.22
N THR A 350 28.01 7.03 -16.47
CA THR A 350 26.70 7.47 -16.96
C THR A 350 25.58 6.74 -16.21
N TYR A 351 25.78 5.44 -15.93
CA TYR A 351 24.86 4.64 -15.12
C TYR A 351 24.77 5.13 -13.67
N LEU A 352 25.91 5.37 -12.99
CA LEU A 352 25.92 5.87 -11.62
C LEU A 352 25.20 7.22 -11.51
N THR A 353 25.42 8.09 -12.50
CA THR A 353 24.72 9.38 -12.62
C THR A 353 23.21 9.19 -12.76
N HIS A 354 22.76 8.21 -13.54
CA HIS A 354 21.35 7.87 -13.67
C HIS A 354 20.76 7.29 -12.39
N CYS A 355 21.50 6.45 -11.66
CA CYS A 355 21.06 5.87 -10.40
C CYS A 355 20.90 6.95 -9.32
N ILE A 356 21.84 7.89 -9.23
CA ILE A 356 21.76 9.06 -8.35
C ILE A 356 20.53 9.93 -8.71
N ARG A 357 20.32 10.23 -10.00
CA ARG A 357 19.15 11.00 -10.45
C ARG A 357 17.83 10.29 -10.15
N TYR A 358 17.77 8.97 -10.27
CA TYR A 358 16.59 8.17 -9.93
C TYR A 358 16.28 8.25 -8.43
N HIS A 359 17.29 8.08 -7.57
CA HIS A 359 17.11 8.22 -6.12
C HIS A 359 16.72 9.66 -5.72
N GLN A 360 17.31 10.68 -6.36
CA GLN A 360 16.90 12.07 -6.17
C GLN A 360 15.43 12.32 -6.60
N ALA A 361 14.95 11.63 -7.63
CA ALA A 361 13.56 11.72 -8.08
C ALA A 361 12.58 11.02 -7.12
N LEU A 362 12.99 9.92 -6.46
CA LEU A 362 12.19 9.26 -5.43
C LEU A 362 12.04 10.09 -4.14
N LEU A 363 12.98 11.01 -3.89
CA LEU A 363 12.97 11.90 -2.72
C LEU A 363 12.19 13.21 -2.92
N LYS A 364 11.77 13.51 -4.15
CA LYS A 364 10.92 14.67 -4.49
C LYS A 364 9.45 14.25 -4.54
#